data_AF-A0A7Y0KLC7-F1
#
_entry.id   AF-A0A7Y0KLC7-F1
#
_cell.length_a   1.000
_cell.length_b   1.000
_cell.length_c   1.000
_cell.angle_alpha   90.00
_cell.angle_beta   90.00
_cell.angle_gamma   90.00
#
_symmetry.space_group_name_H-M   'P 1'
#
loop_
_entity.id
_entity.type
_entity.pdbx_description
1 polymer ?
#
loop_
_entity_poly.entity_id
_entity_poly.type
_entity_poly.pdbx_seq_one_letter_code
_entity_poly.pdbx_strand_id
1 'polypeptide(L)'
;MTVTLVPVPAPGPPAAPTRRRRVAVVVALVTALLVGGATVAAWALVGPPGAVGHDVSYPQCGQSLPTTGSFGVVGVNGGKVSTANPCLASQYGWASGRANGASLYANTGNPGAISTFYWPASGSRDPALCTDRTSAADAGCAYDYGYHGGQDSLRIARNTLGSGATARTWWLDVEVANSWNGSASANAASLQGALDALVAGGVGTVGLYSTSYQWTQITGGYSTANAAAHRSAWASAFTPKRPLEQAPLWIAGLSTVDAASKNCGTSFTGGTTVLAQYTDGSFDGDLVCGGGTPPTTTPPATTTGAASSTTTAPVTTTAPTTTTAPTTTTAPTTTTGPPTTAPTTSSVRPTTTTPTTSSVRPTTTTPTTTSARATTTTPTTTTAAPPATVPGVSTGVVAATDPTRGIALRWTAPVQTGGTPVSRYVILRGTAPGKEVTLGILTCRTPTCAWRDTSVARGARAYYQVVAVNDANAVGPRSPEVSAVAR
;
A
#
# COMPACT_ATOMS: atom_id res chain seq x y z
N MET A 1 60.21 61.84 -40.75
CA MET A 1 59.41 61.61 -39.53
C MET A 1 58.27 60.68 -39.89
N THR A 2 58.00 59.74 -38.97
CA THR A 2 56.86 58.79 -38.91
C THR A 2 56.73 57.73 -40.01
N VAL A 3 56.75 56.48 -39.53
CA VAL A 3 56.90 55.19 -40.19
C VAL A 3 55.53 54.48 -40.17
N THR A 4 55.09 54.01 -41.36
CA THR A 4 54.44 52.72 -41.70
C THR A 4 53.20 52.28 -40.85
N LEU A 5 52.05 51.87 -41.39
CA LEU A 5 51.78 50.71 -42.27
C LEU A 5 50.41 50.86 -42.94
N VAL A 6 50.31 50.45 -44.21
CA VAL A 6 49.08 50.41 -45.02
C VAL A 6 48.41 49.03 -44.87
N PRO A 7 47.08 48.96 -44.68
CA PRO A 7 46.35 47.70 -44.56
C PRO A 7 46.19 46.96 -45.90
N VAL A 8 46.34 45.63 -45.86
CA VAL A 8 46.23 44.69 -46.98
C VAL A 8 44.75 44.37 -47.30
N PRO A 9 44.35 44.35 -48.59
CA PRO A 9 42.97 44.04 -48.99
C PRO A 9 42.65 42.54 -48.99
N ALA A 10 41.38 42.21 -48.73
CA ALA A 10 40.86 40.84 -48.73
C ALA A 10 40.77 40.26 -50.16
N PRO A 11 41.26 39.04 -50.41
CA PRO A 11 41.13 38.38 -51.70
C PRO A 11 39.74 37.72 -51.90
N GLY A 12 39.18 37.91 -53.10
CA GLY A 12 37.90 37.35 -53.56
C GLY A 12 37.96 35.84 -53.90
N PRO A 13 36.83 35.25 -54.32
CA PRO A 13 36.67 33.80 -54.39
C PRO A 13 37.20 33.22 -55.70
N PRO A 14 37.94 32.10 -55.67
CA PRO A 14 38.18 31.28 -56.86
C PRO A 14 37.18 30.12 -56.98
N ALA A 15 36.71 29.92 -58.22
CA ALA A 15 35.84 28.84 -58.67
C ALA A 15 36.57 27.49 -58.85
N ALA A 16 35.77 26.42 -58.91
CA ALA A 16 36.13 25.01 -58.85
C ALA A 16 37.06 24.47 -59.97
N PRO A 17 37.72 23.33 -59.70
CA PRO A 17 37.92 22.31 -60.72
C PRO A 17 37.46 20.90 -60.31
N THR A 18 37.00 20.17 -61.32
CA THR A 18 36.36 18.86 -61.33
C THR A 18 37.35 17.68 -61.35
N ARG A 19 36.95 16.61 -60.64
CA ARG A 19 37.29 15.16 -60.73
C ARG A 19 38.49 14.72 -61.60
N ARG A 20 39.31 13.81 -61.03
CA ARG A 20 39.32 12.37 -61.38
C ARG A 20 40.17 11.48 -60.44
N ARG A 21 39.46 10.50 -59.84
CA ARG A 21 39.78 9.12 -59.45
C ARG A 21 41.17 8.76 -58.88
N ARG A 22 41.18 8.32 -57.61
CA ARG A 22 41.96 7.15 -57.16
C ARG A 22 41.04 6.14 -56.48
N VAL A 23 41.28 4.89 -56.82
CA VAL A 23 40.59 3.67 -56.38
C VAL A 23 40.84 3.48 -54.88
N ALA A 24 39.77 3.33 -54.09
CA ALA A 24 39.86 2.92 -52.69
C ALA A 24 39.57 1.43 -52.59
N VAL A 25 40.54 0.68 -52.08
CA VAL A 25 40.43 -0.72 -51.68
C VAL A 25 39.48 -0.77 -50.47
N VAL A 26 38.37 -1.49 -50.61
CA VAL A 26 37.44 -1.78 -49.50
C VAL A 26 38.03 -2.95 -48.71
N VAL A 27 38.66 -2.66 -47.58
CA VAL A 27 38.87 -3.66 -46.53
C VAL A 27 37.59 -3.71 -45.72
N ALA A 28 36.81 -4.77 -45.90
CA ALA A 28 35.64 -5.06 -45.07
C ALA A 28 36.11 -5.45 -43.67
N LEU A 29 36.22 -4.46 -42.78
CA LEU A 29 36.25 -4.70 -41.35
C LEU A 29 34.86 -5.18 -40.95
N VAL A 30 34.73 -6.49 -40.76
CA VAL A 30 33.62 -7.09 -40.02
C VAL A 30 33.75 -6.62 -38.58
N THR A 31 33.22 -5.44 -38.27
CA THR A 31 32.87 -5.11 -36.90
C THR A 31 31.78 -6.08 -36.50
N ALA A 32 32.14 -7.08 -35.69
CA ALA A 32 31.19 -7.86 -34.94
C ALA A 32 30.35 -6.85 -34.15
N LEU A 33 29.12 -6.63 -34.63
CA LEU A 33 28.10 -5.92 -33.89
C LEU A 33 27.82 -6.82 -32.68
N LEU A 34 28.54 -6.57 -31.58
CA LEU A 34 28.07 -6.95 -30.27
C LEU A 34 26.74 -6.24 -30.13
N VAL A 35 25.67 -6.95 -30.48
CA VAL A 35 24.35 -6.70 -29.90
C VAL A 35 24.57 -6.97 -28.41
N GLY A 36 25.11 -5.95 -27.72
CA GLY A 36 24.92 -5.81 -26.30
C GLY A 36 23.42 -5.77 -26.17
N GLY A 37 22.83 -6.93 -25.86
CA GLY A 37 21.51 -6.96 -25.30
C GLY A 37 21.57 -5.94 -24.19
N ALA A 38 20.83 -4.84 -24.34
CA ALA A 38 20.55 -3.99 -23.21
C ALA A 38 20.02 -4.96 -22.16
N THR A 39 20.84 -5.26 -21.16
CA THR A 39 20.33 -5.85 -19.95
C THR A 39 19.26 -4.88 -19.53
N VAL A 40 18.00 -5.25 -19.76
CA VAL A 40 16.85 -4.63 -19.11
C VAL A 40 17.33 -4.53 -17.68
N ALA A 41 17.61 -3.31 -17.21
CA ALA A 41 18.26 -3.12 -15.92
C ALA A 41 17.39 -3.89 -14.94
N ALA A 42 17.90 -5.03 -14.47
CA ALA A 42 17.18 -5.84 -13.52
C ALA A 42 16.83 -4.87 -12.41
N TRP A 43 15.53 -4.72 -12.15
CA TRP A 43 14.96 -3.90 -11.09
C TRP A 43 15.97 -3.86 -9.96
N ALA A 44 16.63 -2.73 -9.72
CA ALA A 44 17.75 -2.68 -8.77
C ALA A 44 17.20 -2.66 -7.34
N LEU A 45 16.32 -3.63 -7.05
CA LEU A 45 16.02 -4.12 -5.73
C LEU A 45 17.33 -4.35 -4.99
N VAL A 46 17.22 -4.24 -3.70
CA VAL A 46 18.32 -4.23 -2.76
C VAL A 46 18.87 -5.65 -2.49
N GLY A 47 18.91 -6.51 -3.51
CA GLY A 47 19.51 -7.84 -3.43
C GLY A 47 18.68 -8.92 -4.13
N PRO A 48 19.17 -10.17 -4.11
CA PRO A 48 18.42 -11.33 -4.59
C PRO A 48 17.26 -11.70 -3.65
N PRO A 49 16.29 -12.50 -4.13
CA PRO A 49 15.30 -13.16 -3.29
C PRO A 49 15.87 -13.77 -2.01
N GLY A 50 15.23 -13.51 -0.87
CA GLY A 50 15.67 -14.00 0.44
C GLY A 50 16.76 -13.16 1.10
N ALA A 51 17.31 -12.14 0.41
CA ALA A 51 18.19 -11.18 1.05
C ALA A 51 17.44 -10.45 2.17
N VAL A 52 18.12 -10.29 3.31
CA VAL A 52 17.61 -9.50 4.44
C VAL A 52 18.40 -8.20 4.58
N GLY A 53 17.76 -7.16 5.09
CA GLY A 53 18.32 -5.85 5.36
C GLY A 53 17.51 -5.14 6.44
N HIS A 54 17.72 -3.83 6.56
CA HIS A 54 17.00 -3.00 7.53
C HIS A 54 16.69 -1.64 6.92
N ASP A 55 15.60 -1.03 7.39
CA ASP A 55 15.31 0.36 7.12
C ASP A 55 15.63 1.27 8.32
N VAL A 56 16.10 2.49 8.02
CA VAL A 56 16.49 3.48 9.03
C VAL A 56 16.14 4.89 8.57
N SER A 57 15.93 5.80 9.53
CA SER A 57 15.60 7.19 9.24
C SER A 57 15.97 8.12 10.40
N TYR A 58 15.47 9.35 10.36
CA TYR A 58 15.76 10.39 11.34
C TYR A 58 15.57 9.98 12.82
N PRO A 59 14.67 9.04 13.23
CA PRO A 59 14.58 8.64 14.63
C PRO A 59 15.83 7.91 15.13
N GLN A 60 16.59 7.27 14.22
CA GLN A 60 17.83 6.56 14.52
C GLN A 60 19.08 7.44 14.39
N CYS A 61 18.92 8.77 14.27
CA CYS A 61 20.02 9.70 14.26
C CYS A 61 20.94 9.56 15.49
N GLY A 62 22.26 9.46 15.26
CA GLY A 62 23.26 9.33 16.31
C GLY A 62 23.29 7.98 17.02
N GLN A 63 22.46 7.01 16.59
CA GLN A 63 22.45 5.66 17.13
C GLN A 63 23.40 4.73 16.35
N SER A 64 23.85 3.66 17.01
CA SER A 64 24.53 2.56 16.33
C SER A 64 23.54 1.84 15.42
N LEU A 65 23.83 1.82 14.11
CA LEU A 65 22.99 1.17 13.11
C LEU A 65 23.29 -0.33 13.00
N PRO A 66 22.35 -1.16 12.50
CA PRO A 66 22.53 -2.61 12.41
C PRO A 66 23.82 -3.00 11.68
N THR A 67 24.52 -4.00 12.18
CA THR A 67 25.74 -4.55 11.54
C THR A 67 25.45 -5.77 10.67
N THR A 68 24.29 -6.39 10.87
CA THR A 68 23.75 -7.49 10.05
C THR A 68 22.98 -6.94 8.85
N GLY A 69 22.51 -7.83 7.98
CA GLY A 69 21.80 -7.45 6.76
C GLY A 69 22.74 -7.13 5.60
N SER A 70 22.20 -7.31 4.40
CA SER A 70 22.90 -7.19 3.12
C SER A 70 22.56 -5.92 2.36
N PHE A 71 21.58 -5.16 2.82
CA PHE A 71 21.19 -3.86 2.26
C PHE A 71 20.60 -2.93 3.32
N GLY A 72 20.40 -1.67 2.95
CA GLY A 72 19.60 -0.72 3.73
C GLY A 72 18.56 0.03 2.91
N VAL A 73 17.47 0.43 3.55
CA VAL A 73 16.52 1.42 3.03
C VAL A 73 16.60 2.68 3.89
N VAL A 74 16.80 3.85 3.29
CA VAL A 74 17.07 5.09 4.06
C VAL A 74 16.01 6.14 3.80
N GLY A 75 15.43 6.68 4.88
CA GLY A 75 14.46 7.75 4.82
C GLY A 75 15.10 9.07 4.42
N VAL A 76 14.58 9.71 3.37
CA VAL A 76 15.07 11.00 2.87
C VAL A 76 14.53 12.16 3.72
N ASN A 77 13.32 11.98 4.24
CA ASN A 77 12.59 13.02 4.95
C ASN A 77 12.71 12.89 6.48
N GLY A 78 12.47 13.99 7.18
CA GLY A 78 12.46 14.05 8.65
C GLY A 78 11.07 13.80 9.25
N GLY A 79 10.30 12.84 8.72
CA GLY A 79 8.97 12.47 9.20
C GLY A 79 7.80 13.27 8.58
N LYS A 80 8.07 14.18 7.65
CA LYS A 80 7.07 14.91 6.86
C LYS A 80 7.60 15.17 5.45
N VAL A 81 6.69 15.33 4.50
CA VAL A 81 7.01 15.60 3.08
C VAL A 81 8.03 16.73 2.89
N SER A 82 7.94 17.80 3.69
CA SER A 82 8.77 19.01 3.57
C SER A 82 9.97 19.08 4.52
N THR A 83 10.25 18.02 5.28
CA THR A 83 11.38 18.01 6.22
C THR A 83 12.49 17.13 5.68
N ALA A 84 13.75 17.51 5.92
CA ALA A 84 14.91 16.70 5.56
C ALA A 84 15.35 15.81 6.72
N ASN A 85 15.79 14.59 6.43
CA ASN A 85 16.48 13.75 7.40
C ASN A 85 17.91 14.30 7.64
N PRO A 86 18.24 14.81 8.85
CA PRO A 86 19.55 15.39 9.11
C PRO A 86 20.69 14.35 9.09
N CYS A 87 20.36 13.06 9.13
CA CYS A 87 21.30 11.95 9.11
C CYS A 87 21.33 11.20 7.77
N LEU A 88 20.70 11.76 6.72
CA LEU A 88 20.62 11.11 5.41
C LEU A 88 22.00 10.71 4.87
N ALA A 89 23.00 11.59 4.96
CA ALA A 89 24.35 11.31 4.45
C ALA A 89 25.00 10.10 5.18
N SER A 90 24.98 10.08 6.51
CA SER A 90 25.61 9.01 7.29
C SER A 90 24.86 7.70 7.19
N GLN A 91 23.53 7.74 7.19
CA GLN A 91 22.68 6.56 7.03
C GLN A 91 22.79 5.98 5.62
N TYR A 92 22.85 6.83 4.59
CA TYR A 92 23.14 6.36 3.23
C TYR A 92 24.54 5.78 3.11
N GLY A 93 25.55 6.36 3.77
CA GLY A 93 26.90 5.77 3.85
C GLY A 93 26.89 4.36 4.46
N TRP A 94 26.13 4.18 5.55
CA TRP A 94 25.92 2.87 6.17
C TRP A 94 25.23 1.86 5.23
N ALA A 95 24.17 2.27 4.54
CA ALA A 95 23.42 1.40 3.64
C ALA A 95 24.20 1.08 2.35
N SER A 96 24.88 2.07 1.78
CA SER A 96 25.67 1.91 0.56
C SER A 96 26.93 1.07 0.76
N GLY A 97 27.45 1.00 2.00
CA GLY A 97 28.52 0.07 2.39
C GLY A 97 28.08 -1.39 2.52
N ARG A 98 26.78 -1.70 2.38
CA ARG A 98 26.26 -3.07 2.40
C ARG A 98 26.43 -3.75 1.05
N ALA A 99 26.47 -5.08 1.05
CA ALA A 99 26.73 -5.90 -0.15
C ALA A 99 25.79 -5.57 -1.34
N ASN A 100 24.52 -5.28 -1.05
CA ASN A 100 23.50 -4.98 -2.05
C ASN A 100 23.09 -3.49 -2.08
N GLY A 101 23.79 -2.62 -1.33
CA GLY A 101 23.63 -1.17 -1.37
C GLY A 101 22.35 -0.62 -0.72
N ALA A 102 21.95 0.57 -1.17
CA ALA A 102 20.94 1.40 -0.52
C ALA A 102 19.73 1.74 -1.42
N SER A 103 18.51 1.50 -0.97
CA SER A 103 17.31 2.17 -1.51
C SER A 103 16.90 3.36 -0.64
N LEU A 104 16.02 4.20 -1.17
CA LEU A 104 15.52 5.38 -0.46
C LEU A 104 14.03 5.28 -0.23
N TYR A 105 13.52 5.96 0.78
CA TYR A 105 12.08 6.19 0.93
C TYR A 105 11.78 7.65 1.29
N ALA A 106 10.59 8.12 0.94
CA ALA A 106 10.13 9.48 1.20
C ALA A 106 8.77 9.44 1.89
N ASN A 107 8.63 10.22 2.97
CA ASN A 107 7.32 10.40 3.61
C ASN A 107 6.37 11.03 2.59
N THR A 108 5.14 10.52 2.52
CA THR A 108 4.07 11.10 1.69
C THR A 108 3.01 11.79 2.54
N GLY A 109 1.98 12.35 1.91
CA GLY A 109 0.87 12.95 2.62
C GLY A 109 -0.06 13.72 1.69
N ASN A 110 -1.14 14.21 2.26
CA ASN A 110 -2.08 15.13 1.64
C ASN A 110 -2.80 15.94 2.73
N PRO A 111 -2.16 16.96 3.31
CA PRO A 111 -2.78 17.79 4.35
C PRO A 111 -4.02 18.56 3.84
N GLY A 112 -4.21 18.70 2.53
CA GLY A 112 -5.30 19.51 1.96
C GLY A 112 -5.04 21.01 2.12
N ALA A 113 -6.11 21.78 2.13
CA ALA A 113 -6.08 23.25 2.15
C ALA A 113 -5.37 23.89 3.35
N ILE A 114 -5.13 23.13 4.43
CA ILE A 114 -4.36 23.62 5.59
C ILE A 114 -2.86 23.74 5.31
N SER A 115 -2.36 23.17 4.22
CA SER A 115 -0.95 23.30 3.86
C SER A 115 -0.65 24.67 3.29
N THR A 116 0.42 25.27 3.80
CA THR A 116 0.98 26.53 3.30
C THR A 116 2.03 26.32 2.21
N PHE A 117 2.43 25.08 1.95
CA PHE A 117 3.42 24.71 0.94
C PHE A 117 2.88 23.57 0.04
N TYR A 118 3.31 23.54 -1.22
CA TYR A 118 2.95 22.56 -2.27
C TYR A 118 1.46 22.45 -2.64
N TRP A 119 0.54 22.91 -1.79
CA TRP A 119 -0.86 23.06 -2.13
C TRP A 119 -1.01 24.28 -3.04
N PRO A 120 -1.54 24.14 -4.27
CA PRO A 120 -1.58 25.21 -5.28
C PRO A 120 -2.80 26.13 -5.15
N ALA A 121 -2.81 27.27 -5.85
CA ALA A 121 -3.95 28.20 -5.86
C ALA A 121 -5.08 27.70 -6.77
N SER A 122 -6.32 28.14 -6.53
CA SER A 122 -7.44 27.81 -7.42
C SER A 122 -7.16 28.31 -8.84
N GLY A 123 -7.41 27.46 -9.83
CA GLY A 123 -7.13 27.71 -11.24
C GLY A 123 -5.66 27.53 -11.65
N SER A 124 -4.74 27.24 -10.71
CA SER A 124 -3.36 26.92 -11.06
C SER A 124 -3.27 25.57 -11.77
N ARG A 125 -2.30 25.46 -12.69
CA ARG A 125 -1.96 24.22 -13.38
C ARG A 125 -0.46 23.95 -13.27
N ASP A 126 -0.02 23.17 -12.27
CA ASP A 126 1.40 22.82 -12.14
C ASP A 126 1.67 21.50 -11.38
N PRO A 127 1.64 20.34 -12.06
CA PRO A 127 1.23 20.14 -13.45
C PRO A 127 -0.28 19.82 -13.60
N ALA A 128 -0.99 19.48 -12.53
CA ALA A 128 -2.42 19.21 -12.54
C ALA A 128 -3.23 20.49 -12.38
N LEU A 129 -4.47 20.51 -12.86
CA LEU A 129 -5.37 21.64 -12.61
C LEU A 129 -5.96 21.55 -11.19
N CYS A 130 -5.55 22.44 -10.30
CA CYS A 130 -6.24 22.69 -9.04
C CYS A 130 -7.48 23.55 -9.30
N THR A 131 -8.68 23.01 -9.10
CA THR A 131 -9.92 23.75 -9.39
C THR A 131 -10.30 24.62 -8.20
N ASP A 132 -10.32 24.04 -7.01
CA ASP A 132 -10.68 24.72 -5.77
C ASP A 132 -9.68 24.41 -4.66
N ARG A 133 -8.78 25.37 -4.37
CA ARG A 133 -7.82 25.30 -3.28
C ARG A 133 -8.48 25.05 -1.92
N THR A 134 -9.72 25.48 -1.71
CA THR A 134 -10.38 25.34 -0.41
C THR A 134 -10.88 23.91 -0.15
N SER A 135 -11.02 23.11 -1.21
CA SER A 135 -11.43 21.72 -1.12
C SER A 135 -10.25 20.79 -0.86
N ALA A 136 -10.20 20.16 0.32
CA ALA A 136 -9.25 19.09 0.60
C ALA A 136 -9.44 17.84 -0.30
N ALA A 137 -10.57 17.75 -0.99
CA ALA A 137 -10.89 16.64 -1.89
C ALA A 137 -10.56 16.93 -3.37
N ASP A 138 -10.08 18.13 -3.71
CA ASP A 138 -9.69 18.46 -5.09
C ASP A 138 -8.48 17.60 -5.51
N ALA A 139 -8.70 16.77 -6.52
CA ALA A 139 -7.72 15.80 -6.99
C ALA A 139 -6.49 16.48 -7.63
N GLY A 140 -6.67 17.63 -8.30
CA GLY A 140 -5.57 18.35 -8.91
C GLY A 140 -4.70 19.05 -7.88
N CYS A 141 -5.31 19.72 -6.90
CA CYS A 141 -4.57 20.32 -5.80
C CYS A 141 -3.79 19.25 -5.00
N ALA A 142 -4.40 18.08 -4.78
CA ALA A 142 -3.75 16.96 -4.10
C ALA A 142 -2.61 16.33 -4.92
N TYR A 143 -2.81 16.15 -6.23
CA TYR A 143 -1.76 15.68 -7.14
C TYR A 143 -0.55 16.63 -7.10
N ASP A 144 -0.76 17.94 -7.21
CA ASP A 144 0.33 18.93 -7.21
C ASP A 144 1.08 18.93 -5.87
N TYR A 145 0.36 18.79 -4.74
CA TYR A 145 1.00 18.64 -3.42
C TYR A 145 1.96 17.45 -3.41
N GLY A 146 1.50 16.29 -3.88
CA GLY A 146 2.33 15.09 -3.96
C GLY A 146 3.49 15.25 -4.95
N TYR A 147 3.23 15.86 -6.11
CA TYR A 147 4.23 16.08 -7.15
C TYR A 147 5.37 16.98 -6.68
N HIS A 148 5.07 18.15 -6.11
CA HIS A 148 6.10 19.04 -5.56
C HIS A 148 6.78 18.44 -4.32
N GLY A 149 6.05 17.66 -3.51
CA GLY A 149 6.62 16.89 -2.42
C GLY A 149 7.67 15.87 -2.89
N GLY A 150 7.36 15.10 -3.93
CA GLY A 150 8.31 14.17 -4.55
C GLY A 150 9.53 14.89 -5.15
N GLN A 151 9.33 16.06 -5.77
CA GLN A 151 10.44 16.88 -6.26
C GLN A 151 11.34 17.41 -5.13
N ASP A 152 10.76 17.81 -3.99
CA ASP A 152 11.51 18.26 -2.83
C ASP A 152 12.33 17.14 -2.20
N SER A 153 11.73 15.96 -1.96
CA SER A 153 12.47 14.80 -1.46
C SER A 153 13.61 14.43 -2.40
N LEU A 154 13.40 14.43 -3.72
CA LEU A 154 14.47 14.18 -4.68
C LEU A 154 15.56 15.27 -4.66
N ARG A 155 15.19 16.54 -4.45
CA ARG A 155 16.15 17.64 -4.30
C ARG A 155 16.99 17.46 -3.03
N ILE A 156 16.37 17.13 -1.89
CA ILE A 156 17.08 16.83 -0.64
C ILE A 156 18.09 15.69 -0.86
N ALA A 157 17.65 14.60 -1.50
CA ALA A 157 18.50 13.46 -1.79
C ALA A 157 19.64 13.83 -2.73
N ARG A 158 19.40 14.58 -3.82
CA ARG A 158 20.44 15.00 -4.76
C ARG A 158 21.50 15.89 -4.12
N ASN A 159 21.06 16.86 -3.32
CA ASN A 159 21.96 17.78 -2.63
C ASN A 159 22.88 17.04 -1.64
N THR A 160 22.41 15.92 -1.09
CA THR A 160 23.14 15.15 -0.07
C THR A 160 23.95 14.00 -0.67
N LEU A 161 23.43 13.33 -1.70
CA LEU A 161 23.91 12.03 -2.19
C LEU A 161 24.41 12.06 -3.64
N GLY A 162 24.24 13.18 -4.35
CA GLY A 162 24.59 13.29 -5.76
C GLY A 162 23.84 12.26 -6.62
N SER A 163 24.59 11.48 -7.42
CA SER A 163 24.03 10.43 -8.28
C SER A 163 23.38 9.27 -7.49
N GLY A 164 23.72 9.10 -6.21
CA GLY A 164 23.10 8.11 -5.34
C GLY A 164 21.59 8.30 -5.19
N ALA A 165 21.11 9.55 -5.35
CA ALA A 165 19.69 9.89 -5.23
C ALA A 165 18.80 9.18 -6.25
N THR A 166 19.32 8.74 -7.40
CA THR A 166 18.53 8.07 -8.46
C THR A 166 19.07 6.68 -8.80
N ALA A 167 20.03 6.17 -8.03
CA ALA A 167 20.74 4.94 -8.37
C ALA A 167 19.90 3.66 -8.19
N ARG A 168 18.88 3.70 -7.32
CA ARG A 168 18.09 2.53 -6.90
C ARG A 168 16.62 2.88 -6.66
N THR A 169 15.83 1.88 -6.26
CA THR A 169 14.41 2.02 -5.96
C THR A 169 14.14 3.08 -4.90
N TRP A 170 13.07 3.84 -5.11
CA TRP A 170 12.45 4.68 -4.10
C TRP A 170 11.15 4.06 -3.61
N TRP A 171 10.83 4.27 -2.34
CA TRP A 171 9.57 3.88 -1.74
C TRP A 171 8.80 5.11 -1.29
N LEU A 172 7.54 5.21 -1.69
CA LEU A 172 6.61 6.15 -1.10
C LEU A 172 6.11 5.55 0.20
N ASP A 173 6.46 6.20 1.31
CA ASP A 173 6.02 5.80 2.64
C ASP A 173 4.58 6.30 2.87
N VAL A 174 3.63 5.34 2.92
CA VAL A 174 2.20 5.57 3.03
C VAL A 174 1.66 5.04 4.35
N GLU A 175 1.73 5.89 5.37
CA GLU A 175 1.31 5.56 6.72
C GLU A 175 0.28 6.53 7.30
N VAL A 176 -0.60 6.05 8.17
CA VAL A 176 -1.67 6.84 8.83
C VAL A 176 -1.11 7.93 9.75
N ALA A 177 0.14 7.81 10.19
CA ALA A 177 0.85 8.85 10.93
C ALA A 177 1.23 10.06 10.04
N ASN A 178 1.23 9.86 8.71
CA ASN A 178 1.49 10.95 7.77
C ASN A 178 0.29 11.91 7.69
N SER A 179 0.53 13.05 7.08
CA SER A 179 -0.44 14.16 7.08
C SER A 179 -1.51 13.94 6.00
N TRP A 180 -2.46 13.05 6.23
CA TRP A 180 -3.57 12.76 5.29
C TRP A 180 -4.83 13.56 5.61
N ASN A 181 -5.55 13.95 4.57
CA ASN A 181 -6.90 14.44 4.69
C ASN A 181 -7.89 13.27 4.52
N GLY A 182 -9.12 13.43 4.98
CA GLY A 182 -10.10 12.34 4.97
C GLY A 182 -10.58 11.89 3.57
N SER A 183 -10.07 12.47 2.48
CA SER A 183 -10.48 12.14 1.11
C SER A 183 -9.60 11.05 0.51
N ALA A 184 -10.11 9.82 0.51
CA ALA A 184 -9.47 8.65 -0.07
C ALA A 184 -8.99 8.87 -1.52
N SER A 185 -9.86 9.44 -2.37
CA SER A 185 -9.52 9.69 -3.79
C SER A 185 -8.45 10.77 -3.95
N ALA A 186 -8.48 11.83 -3.15
CA ALA A 186 -7.47 12.88 -3.21
C ALA A 186 -6.12 12.40 -2.65
N ASN A 187 -6.12 11.57 -1.61
CA ASN A 187 -4.89 10.95 -1.09
C ASN A 187 -4.22 10.07 -2.15
N ALA A 188 -4.99 9.26 -2.88
CA ALA A 188 -4.47 8.49 -4.00
C ALA A 188 -3.94 9.39 -5.14
N ALA A 189 -4.58 10.54 -5.41
CA ALA A 189 -4.07 11.53 -6.36
C ALA A 189 -2.72 12.14 -5.91
N SER A 190 -2.55 12.43 -4.62
CA SER A 190 -1.26 12.89 -4.07
C SER A 190 -0.16 11.83 -4.24
N LEU A 191 -0.45 10.57 -3.93
CA LEU A 191 0.50 9.46 -4.15
C LEU A 191 0.88 9.33 -5.63
N GLN A 192 -0.09 9.48 -6.53
CA GLN A 192 0.14 9.49 -7.97
C GLN A 192 1.08 10.62 -8.40
N GLY A 193 0.87 11.83 -7.86
CA GLY A 193 1.74 12.98 -8.10
C GLY A 193 3.18 12.74 -7.64
N ALA A 194 3.36 12.22 -6.42
CA ALA A 194 4.68 11.91 -5.87
C ALA A 194 5.43 10.86 -6.71
N LEU A 195 4.72 9.81 -7.13
CA LEU A 195 5.27 8.79 -8.02
C LEU A 195 5.72 9.41 -9.35
N ASP A 196 4.83 10.17 -9.99
CA ASP A 196 5.10 10.77 -11.29
C ASP A 196 6.24 11.80 -11.22
N ALA A 197 6.40 12.51 -10.10
CA ALA A 197 7.51 13.43 -9.86
C ALA A 197 8.86 12.72 -9.75
N LEU A 198 8.94 11.64 -8.97
CA LEU A 198 10.18 10.86 -8.81
C LEU A 198 10.61 10.22 -10.13
N VAL A 199 9.66 9.65 -10.87
CA VAL A 199 9.92 9.09 -12.21
C VAL A 199 10.35 10.17 -13.19
N ALA A 200 9.67 11.32 -13.23
CA ALA A 200 10.08 12.46 -14.06
C ALA A 200 11.47 12.99 -13.65
N GLY A 201 11.82 12.84 -12.38
CA GLY A 201 13.13 13.13 -11.82
C GLY A 201 14.20 12.09 -12.15
N GLY A 202 13.91 11.03 -12.91
CA GLY A 202 14.89 10.02 -13.31
C GLY A 202 15.09 8.88 -12.31
N VAL A 203 14.21 8.74 -11.31
CA VAL A 203 14.16 7.53 -10.49
C VAL A 203 13.57 6.40 -11.32
N GLY A 204 14.32 5.32 -11.51
CA GLY A 204 13.93 4.21 -12.37
C GLY A 204 12.74 3.39 -11.83
N THR A 205 12.71 3.16 -10.51
CA THR A 205 11.67 2.38 -9.84
C THR A 205 11.15 3.13 -8.62
N VAL A 206 9.83 3.31 -8.56
CA VAL A 206 9.14 3.89 -7.40
C VAL A 206 8.08 2.90 -6.95
N GLY A 207 8.19 2.42 -5.72
CA GLY A 207 7.27 1.50 -5.09
C GLY A 207 6.45 2.14 -3.97
N LEU A 208 5.53 1.37 -3.40
CA LEU A 208 4.63 1.80 -2.33
C LEU A 208 4.90 0.99 -1.07
N TYR A 209 5.13 1.68 0.04
CA TYR A 209 5.21 1.09 1.36
C TYR A 209 3.92 1.32 2.13
N SER A 210 3.32 0.24 2.65
CA SER A 210 2.20 0.33 3.59
C SER A 210 1.88 -1.02 4.24
N THR A 211 0.99 -0.98 5.23
CA THR A 211 0.17 -2.14 5.58
C THR A 211 -1.13 -2.10 4.78
N SER A 212 -1.77 -3.25 4.51
CA SER A 212 -3.10 -3.27 3.88
C SER A 212 -4.15 -2.44 4.64
N TYR A 213 -4.00 -2.35 5.98
CA TYR A 213 -4.86 -1.53 6.83
C TYR A 213 -4.73 -0.06 6.51
N GLN A 214 -3.50 0.43 6.61
CA GLN A 214 -3.18 1.83 6.44
C GLN A 214 -3.52 2.26 5.01
N TRP A 215 -3.15 1.44 4.01
CA TRP A 215 -3.53 1.67 2.63
C TRP A 215 -5.03 1.84 2.44
N THR A 216 -5.84 0.95 3.01
CA THR A 216 -7.31 1.02 2.92
C THR A 216 -7.87 2.28 3.57
N GLN A 217 -7.37 2.65 4.75
CA GLN A 217 -7.80 3.87 5.44
C GLN A 217 -7.44 5.14 4.65
N ILE A 218 -6.26 5.16 4.04
CA ILE A 218 -5.71 6.35 3.39
C ILE A 218 -6.30 6.52 2.00
N THR A 219 -6.38 5.45 1.21
CA THR A 219 -6.71 5.51 -0.23
C THR A 219 -8.11 5.01 -0.56
N GLY A 220 -8.85 4.50 0.44
CA GLY A 220 -10.11 3.79 0.20
C GLY A 220 -9.91 2.41 -0.43
N GLY A 221 -8.69 1.86 -0.36
CA GLY A 221 -8.34 0.57 -0.97
C GLY A 221 -8.12 0.69 -2.48
N TYR A 222 -7.42 1.74 -2.92
CA TYR A 222 -7.04 1.88 -4.32
C TYR A 222 -6.33 0.61 -4.80
N SER A 223 -6.84 0.00 -5.86
CA SER A 223 -6.34 -1.26 -6.41
C SER A 223 -6.68 -1.42 -7.88
N THR A 224 -6.14 -2.44 -8.54
CA THR A 224 -6.49 -2.80 -9.93
C THR A 224 -8.01 -2.88 -10.16
N ALA A 225 -8.78 -3.29 -9.15
CA ALA A 225 -10.23 -3.43 -9.26
C ALA A 225 -10.97 -2.09 -9.40
N ASN A 226 -10.44 -1.00 -8.86
CA ASN A 226 -11.09 0.32 -8.84
C ASN A 226 -10.26 1.45 -9.46
N ALA A 227 -9.03 1.17 -9.92
CA ALA A 227 -8.13 2.14 -10.53
C ALA A 227 -8.77 2.91 -11.70
N ALA A 228 -9.57 2.24 -12.53
CA ALA A 228 -10.27 2.89 -13.64
C ALA A 228 -11.27 3.97 -13.15
N ALA A 229 -11.98 3.73 -12.05
CA ALA A 229 -12.91 4.69 -11.47
C ALA A 229 -12.17 5.92 -10.93
N HIS A 230 -11.06 5.71 -10.23
CA HIS A 230 -10.18 6.81 -9.78
C HIS A 230 -9.65 7.63 -10.95
N ARG A 231 -9.10 6.98 -11.99
CA ARG A 231 -8.62 7.67 -13.20
C ARG A 231 -9.69 8.49 -13.89
N SER A 232 -10.93 7.98 -13.92
CA SER A 232 -12.06 8.69 -14.48
C SER A 232 -12.42 9.92 -13.65
N ALA A 233 -12.38 9.81 -12.32
CA ALA A 233 -12.61 10.93 -11.40
C ALA A 233 -11.52 12.02 -11.49
N TRP A 234 -10.28 11.65 -11.82
CA TRP A 234 -9.16 12.58 -11.94
C TRP A 234 -9.01 13.24 -13.32
N ALA A 235 -9.68 12.72 -14.34
CA ALA A 235 -9.40 13.01 -15.74
C ALA A 235 -9.49 14.50 -16.13
N SER A 236 -10.35 15.28 -15.44
CA SER A 236 -10.44 16.73 -15.67
C SER A 236 -9.26 17.52 -15.11
N ALA A 237 -8.59 16.97 -14.09
CA ALA A 237 -7.46 17.60 -13.42
C ALA A 237 -6.12 17.17 -14.03
N PHE A 238 -5.90 15.86 -14.18
CA PHE A 238 -4.66 15.28 -14.68
C PHE A 238 -4.86 13.87 -15.25
N THR A 239 -3.83 13.37 -15.94
CA THR A 239 -3.73 11.97 -16.37
C THR A 239 -2.51 11.34 -15.73
N PRO A 240 -2.64 10.22 -14.98
CA PRO A 240 -1.50 9.49 -14.42
C PRO A 240 -0.47 9.13 -15.48
N LYS A 241 0.81 9.35 -15.20
CA LYS A 241 1.89 8.96 -16.14
C LYS A 241 2.29 7.51 -15.97
N ARG A 242 2.18 7.00 -14.74
CA ARG A 242 2.40 5.58 -14.41
C ARG A 242 1.26 5.07 -13.53
N PRO A 243 0.74 3.86 -13.78
CA PRO A 243 -0.33 3.30 -12.95
C PRO A 243 0.18 2.95 -11.55
N LEU A 244 -0.40 3.60 -10.53
CA LEU A 244 -0.12 3.34 -9.12
C LEU A 244 -0.37 1.87 -8.74
N GLU A 245 -1.36 1.22 -9.37
CA GLU A 245 -1.73 -0.18 -9.15
C GLU A 245 -0.68 -1.19 -9.65
N GLN A 246 0.29 -0.75 -10.46
CA GLN A 246 1.38 -1.60 -10.95
C GLN A 246 2.71 -1.32 -10.25
N ALA A 247 2.76 -0.35 -9.32
CA ALA A 247 3.96 -0.06 -8.55
C ALA A 247 4.35 -1.28 -7.70
N PRO A 248 5.66 -1.60 -7.59
CA PRO A 248 6.13 -2.65 -6.69
C PRO A 248 5.79 -2.31 -5.24
N LEU A 249 5.53 -3.31 -4.42
CA LEU A 249 5.09 -3.13 -3.04
C LEU A 249 6.16 -3.54 -2.03
N TRP A 250 6.25 -2.72 -0.98
CA TRP A 250 6.92 -3.00 0.27
C TRP A 250 5.84 -3.16 1.35
N ILE A 251 5.50 -4.40 1.67
CA ILE A 251 4.43 -4.68 2.64
C ILE A 251 4.97 -4.60 4.06
N ALA A 252 4.14 -4.13 5.00
CA ALA A 252 4.56 -3.91 6.38
C ALA A 252 3.72 -4.63 7.43
N GLY A 253 4.18 -4.54 8.68
CA GLY A 253 3.48 -4.99 9.89
C GLY A 253 3.70 -6.46 10.25
N LEU A 254 4.65 -7.15 9.63
CA LEU A 254 4.91 -8.56 9.90
C LEU A 254 5.76 -8.69 11.17
N SER A 255 5.59 -9.78 11.92
CA SER A 255 6.28 -9.90 13.22
C SER A 255 7.65 -10.59 13.16
N THR A 256 7.94 -11.32 12.08
CA THR A 256 9.17 -12.11 11.93
C THR A 256 9.54 -12.24 10.45
N VAL A 257 10.81 -12.57 10.16
CA VAL A 257 11.29 -12.87 8.80
C VAL A 257 10.52 -14.03 8.16
N ASP A 258 10.14 -15.05 8.93
CA ASP A 258 9.31 -16.17 8.44
C ASP A 258 7.90 -15.70 8.05
N ALA A 259 7.31 -14.79 8.82
CA ALA A 259 6.03 -14.18 8.48
C ALA A 259 6.16 -13.33 7.22
N ALA A 260 7.26 -12.57 7.08
CA ALA A 260 7.55 -11.82 5.87
C ALA A 260 7.65 -12.71 4.64
N SER A 261 8.42 -13.79 4.72
CA SER A 261 8.59 -14.76 3.63
C SER A 261 7.25 -15.37 3.18
N LYS A 262 6.42 -15.79 4.14
CA LYS A 262 5.08 -16.37 3.85
C LYS A 262 4.12 -15.36 3.22
N ASN A 263 4.36 -14.06 3.39
CA ASN A 263 3.49 -12.98 2.92
C ASN A 263 3.99 -12.29 1.64
N CYS A 264 5.06 -12.77 1.02
CA CYS A 264 5.55 -12.21 -0.22
C CYS A 264 4.54 -12.25 -1.40
N GLY A 265 3.46 -13.04 -1.29
CA GLY A 265 2.34 -13.04 -2.24
C GLY A 265 1.23 -12.03 -1.96
N THR A 266 1.27 -11.34 -0.82
CA THR A 266 0.22 -10.37 -0.42
C THR A 266 0.34 -9.10 -1.23
N SER A 267 -0.79 -8.53 -1.68
CA SER A 267 -0.81 -7.26 -2.40
C SER A 267 -2.01 -6.41 -1.97
N PHE A 268 -1.80 -5.11 -1.75
CA PHE A 268 -2.87 -4.16 -1.41
C PHE A 268 -3.30 -3.27 -2.58
N THR A 269 -2.54 -3.25 -3.69
CA THR A 269 -2.93 -2.54 -4.93
C THR A 269 -3.22 -3.48 -6.10
N GLY A 270 -2.75 -4.73 -6.05
CA GLY A 270 -2.61 -5.60 -7.23
C GLY A 270 -1.19 -5.65 -7.80
N GLY A 271 -0.31 -4.74 -7.38
CA GLY A 271 1.12 -4.75 -7.72
C GLY A 271 1.88 -5.88 -7.04
N THR A 272 3.06 -6.23 -7.57
CA THR A 272 3.89 -7.30 -7.03
C THR A 272 4.60 -6.85 -5.76
N THR A 273 4.51 -7.66 -4.70
CA THR A 273 5.32 -7.46 -3.50
C THR A 273 6.73 -7.95 -3.70
N VAL A 274 7.67 -7.04 -3.52
CA VAL A 274 9.11 -7.27 -3.74
C VAL A 274 9.94 -7.03 -2.47
N LEU A 275 9.35 -6.40 -1.46
CA LEU A 275 9.95 -6.21 -0.14
C LEU A 275 8.90 -6.45 0.95
N ALA A 276 9.28 -7.05 2.06
CA ALA A 276 8.40 -7.32 3.19
C ALA A 276 9.09 -6.96 4.51
N GLN A 277 8.57 -5.94 5.18
CA GLN A 277 9.07 -5.46 6.46
C GLN A 277 8.56 -6.33 7.61
N TYR A 278 9.43 -6.62 8.57
CA TYR A 278 9.12 -7.30 9.81
C TYR A 278 9.83 -6.67 11.01
N THR A 279 9.32 -6.89 12.22
CA THR A 279 9.98 -6.43 13.44
C THR A 279 11.30 -7.17 13.70
N ASP A 280 12.40 -6.44 13.88
CA ASP A 280 13.72 -6.99 14.22
C ASP A 280 14.38 -6.22 15.39
N GLY A 281 13.98 -6.57 16.61
CA GLY A 281 14.46 -5.89 17.81
C GLY A 281 13.98 -4.44 17.88
N SER A 282 14.92 -3.49 17.91
CA SER A 282 14.64 -2.04 17.92
C SER A 282 14.61 -1.41 16.51
N PHE A 283 14.82 -2.23 15.48
CA PHE A 283 14.81 -1.80 14.08
C PHE A 283 13.73 -2.57 13.33
N ASP A 284 13.42 -2.06 12.14
CA ASP A 284 12.59 -2.76 11.18
C ASP A 284 13.51 -3.50 10.20
N GLY A 285 13.29 -4.81 10.10
CA GLY A 285 13.99 -5.71 9.20
C GLY A 285 13.22 -5.87 7.90
N ASP A 286 13.93 -6.04 6.80
CA ASP A 286 13.35 -6.15 5.47
C ASP A 286 13.79 -7.42 4.79
N LEU A 287 12.83 -8.14 4.20
CA LEU A 287 13.08 -9.31 3.38
C LEU A 287 12.79 -8.98 1.91
N VAL A 288 13.78 -9.16 1.03
CA VAL A 288 13.56 -9.15 -0.41
C VAL A 288 12.75 -10.39 -0.79
N CYS A 289 11.56 -10.15 -1.31
CA CYS A 289 10.68 -11.22 -1.74
C CYS A 289 11.22 -11.88 -3.01
N GLY A 290 11.11 -13.21 -3.06
CA GLY A 290 11.35 -13.95 -4.30
C GLY A 290 10.22 -13.72 -5.28
N GLY A 291 10.57 -13.30 -6.50
CA GLY A 291 9.60 -13.16 -7.58
C GLY A 291 8.87 -14.48 -7.82
N GLY A 292 7.64 -14.58 -7.33
CA GLY A 292 6.65 -15.42 -7.97
C GLY A 292 6.35 -14.79 -9.32
N THR A 293 6.86 -15.39 -10.39
CA THR A 293 6.64 -14.99 -11.78
C THR A 293 5.14 -14.77 -12.04
N PRO A 294 4.76 -13.74 -12.81
CA PRO A 294 4.20 -14.06 -14.12
C PRO A 294 4.77 -13.14 -15.21
N PRO A 295 5.50 -13.69 -16.19
CA PRO A 295 4.96 -13.74 -17.56
C PRO A 295 5.31 -15.08 -18.26
N THR A 296 4.57 -15.59 -19.24
CA THR A 296 4.20 -14.90 -20.48
C THR A 296 2.99 -15.59 -21.14
N THR A 297 2.16 -14.80 -21.81
CA THR A 297 1.27 -15.24 -22.89
C THR A 297 2.06 -16.02 -23.97
N THR A 298 1.62 -17.23 -24.32
CA THR A 298 1.46 -17.80 -25.69
C THR A 298 1.21 -19.32 -25.57
N PRO A 299 0.15 -19.90 -26.19
CA PRO A 299 -0.10 -21.35 -26.17
C PRO A 299 1.01 -22.14 -26.88
N PRO A 300 1.25 -23.42 -26.53
CA PRO A 300 2.25 -24.22 -27.22
C PRO A 300 1.85 -24.43 -28.69
N ALA A 301 2.76 -24.10 -29.60
CA ALA A 301 2.73 -24.66 -30.95
C ALA A 301 2.97 -26.17 -30.86
N THR A 302 2.06 -26.97 -31.40
CA THR A 302 2.31 -28.38 -31.70
C THR A 302 2.04 -28.60 -33.18
N THR A 303 3.11 -28.83 -33.96
CA THR A 303 3.02 -29.28 -35.35
C THR A 303 3.03 -30.81 -35.42
N THR A 304 1.99 -31.31 -36.07
CA THR A 304 1.90 -32.46 -37.00
C THR A 304 1.96 -33.91 -36.49
N GLY A 305 0.81 -34.58 -36.64
CA GLY A 305 0.64 -35.99 -36.98
C GLY A 305 -0.73 -36.18 -37.64
N ALA A 306 -0.77 -36.71 -38.87
CA ALA A 306 -1.94 -36.76 -39.75
C ALA A 306 -2.81 -38.03 -39.61
N ALA A 307 -4.00 -37.97 -40.24
CA ALA A 307 -5.05 -38.98 -40.47
C ALA A 307 -6.04 -39.19 -39.29
N SER A 308 -7.37 -39.29 -39.47
CA SER A 308 -8.20 -39.53 -40.64
C SER A 308 -9.60 -38.91 -40.47
N SER A 309 -10.26 -38.65 -41.59
CA SER A 309 -11.60 -38.08 -41.75
C SER A 309 -12.73 -38.95 -41.20
N THR A 310 -13.73 -38.35 -40.55
CA THR A 310 -15.14 -38.71 -40.75
C THR A 310 -16.09 -37.56 -40.38
N THR A 311 -16.95 -37.24 -41.34
CA THR A 311 -18.04 -36.26 -41.36
C THR A 311 -19.14 -36.59 -40.34
N THR A 312 -19.73 -35.60 -39.64
CA THR A 312 -21.20 -35.47 -39.38
C THR A 312 -21.55 -34.02 -38.96
N ALA A 313 -22.73 -33.58 -39.38
CA ALA A 313 -23.32 -32.23 -39.48
C ALA A 313 -23.66 -31.49 -38.16
N PRO A 314 -24.02 -30.19 -38.20
CA PRO A 314 -24.29 -29.37 -37.01
C PRO A 314 -25.74 -29.47 -36.53
N VAL A 315 -25.96 -29.39 -35.22
CA VAL A 315 -27.30 -29.20 -34.64
C VAL A 315 -27.37 -27.80 -34.02
N THR A 316 -28.23 -26.99 -34.62
CA THR A 316 -28.73 -25.70 -34.15
C THR A 316 -29.73 -25.94 -33.02
N THR A 317 -29.62 -25.23 -31.89
CA THR A 317 -30.77 -25.04 -31.00
C THR A 317 -30.84 -23.62 -30.45
N THR A 318 -32.06 -23.11 -30.59
CA THR A 318 -32.56 -21.75 -30.46
C THR A 318 -32.75 -21.34 -29.00
N ALA A 319 -32.54 -20.05 -28.69
CA ALA A 319 -32.92 -19.42 -27.44
C ALA A 319 -34.45 -19.14 -27.39
N PRO A 320 -35.12 -19.27 -26.24
CA PRO A 320 -36.45 -18.69 -26.08
C PRO A 320 -36.38 -17.29 -25.46
N THR A 321 -36.90 -16.32 -26.21
CA THR A 321 -37.40 -15.03 -25.74
C THR A 321 -38.72 -15.18 -24.99
N THR A 322 -38.88 -14.46 -23.89
CA THR A 322 -40.20 -14.09 -23.36
C THR A 322 -40.23 -12.62 -22.96
N THR A 323 -41.12 -11.89 -23.61
CA THR A 323 -41.58 -10.51 -23.32
C THR A 323 -42.86 -10.60 -22.49
N THR A 324 -43.13 -9.60 -21.62
CA THR A 324 -44.43 -8.91 -21.31
C THR A 324 -44.23 -8.18 -19.96
N ALA A 325 -43.95 -6.87 -19.94
CA ALA A 325 -44.83 -5.69 -19.83
C ALA A 325 -45.35 -5.36 -18.39
N PRO A 326 -45.51 -4.06 -18.03
CA PRO A 326 -45.42 -3.58 -16.65
C PRO A 326 -46.77 -3.27 -15.99
N THR A 327 -46.82 -3.27 -14.66
CA THR A 327 -47.94 -2.74 -13.86
C THR A 327 -47.48 -1.66 -12.90
N THR A 328 -48.10 -0.49 -13.05
CA THR A 328 -48.10 0.68 -12.15
C THR A 328 -49.00 0.44 -10.94
N THR A 329 -48.55 0.80 -9.74
CA THR A 329 -49.47 1.12 -8.62
C THR A 329 -48.94 2.28 -7.78
N THR A 330 -49.86 3.20 -7.54
CA THR A 330 -49.78 4.54 -6.94
C THR A 330 -49.61 4.51 -5.41
N ALA A 331 -49.01 5.57 -4.88
CA ALA A 331 -48.94 5.91 -3.45
C ALA A 331 -50.29 6.34 -2.85
N PRO A 332 -50.37 6.45 -1.51
CA PRO A 332 -51.08 7.58 -0.92
C PRO A 332 -50.24 8.35 0.12
N THR A 333 -50.31 9.67 -0.02
CA THR A 333 -49.99 10.70 0.97
C THR A 333 -51.16 10.88 1.94
N THR A 334 -50.89 11.15 3.22
CA THR A 334 -51.64 12.16 4.01
C THR A 334 -50.83 12.62 5.22
N THR A 335 -50.87 13.93 5.41
CA THR A 335 -50.25 14.75 6.46
C THR A 335 -51.32 15.15 7.47
N THR A 336 -51.00 15.27 8.78
CA THR A 336 -51.55 16.31 9.69
C THR A 336 -50.83 16.28 11.05
N GLY A 337 -50.58 17.48 11.61
CA GLY A 337 -49.77 17.75 12.81
C GLY A 337 -50.52 17.75 14.17
N PRO A 338 -50.00 18.45 15.21
CA PRO A 338 -49.85 17.99 16.60
C PRO A 338 -50.93 18.51 17.59
N PRO A 339 -50.93 18.10 18.88
CA PRO A 339 -50.33 18.98 19.91
C PRO A 339 -49.70 18.30 21.16
N THR A 340 -49.04 19.16 21.94
CA THR A 340 -48.31 19.08 23.22
C THR A 340 -49.07 18.54 24.45
N THR A 341 -48.37 17.87 25.37
CA THR A 341 -48.14 18.24 26.82
C THR A 341 -47.58 17.06 27.64
N ALA A 342 -46.70 17.36 28.61
CA ALA A 342 -46.10 16.44 29.60
C ALA A 342 -46.89 16.46 30.94
N PRO A 343 -46.39 15.88 32.06
CA PRO A 343 -45.99 14.50 32.36
C PRO A 343 -46.82 13.89 33.53
N THR A 344 -46.75 12.57 33.78
CA THR A 344 -46.84 11.96 35.13
C THR A 344 -46.55 10.45 35.15
N THR A 345 -46.22 9.97 36.35
CA THR A 345 -45.53 8.74 36.79
C THR A 345 -46.38 7.45 36.89
N SER A 346 -45.75 6.26 36.67
CA SER A 346 -45.60 5.14 37.64
C SER A 346 -45.49 3.72 37.03
N SER A 347 -44.49 2.98 37.52
CA SER A 347 -44.40 1.53 37.89
C SER A 347 -44.98 0.41 36.99
N VAL A 348 -44.15 -0.60 36.65
CA VAL A 348 -44.17 -1.99 37.20
C VAL A 348 -43.13 -2.90 36.48
N ARG A 349 -42.58 -3.83 37.28
CA ARG A 349 -41.60 -4.94 37.16
C ARG A 349 -41.73 -5.95 35.98
N PRO A 350 -40.66 -6.76 35.72
CA PRO A 350 -40.87 -8.21 35.54
C PRO A 350 -39.87 -9.14 36.29
N THR A 351 -40.27 -10.42 36.34
CA THR A 351 -39.86 -11.59 37.14
C THR A 351 -38.69 -12.43 36.61
N THR A 352 -38.05 -13.18 37.52
CA THR A 352 -37.02 -14.23 37.34
C THR A 352 -37.57 -15.63 37.60
N THR A 353 -37.03 -16.66 36.92
CA THR A 353 -37.00 -18.06 37.41
C THR A 353 -35.94 -18.93 36.71
N THR A 354 -35.15 -19.66 37.51
CA THR A 354 -34.30 -20.85 37.17
C THR A 354 -35.06 -22.14 37.58
N PRO A 355 -34.73 -23.38 37.14
CA PRO A 355 -33.88 -24.28 37.97
C PRO A 355 -33.10 -25.46 37.29
N THR A 356 -32.02 -25.84 37.98
CA THR A 356 -31.34 -27.14 38.36
C THR A 356 -31.45 -28.52 37.66
N THR A 357 -30.37 -29.29 37.90
CA THR A 357 -29.93 -30.66 37.56
C THR A 357 -30.55 -31.84 38.35
N SER A 358 -30.54 -33.07 37.80
CA SER A 358 -30.35 -34.35 38.53
C SER A 358 -30.05 -35.58 37.64
N SER A 359 -29.38 -36.58 38.22
CA SER A 359 -28.79 -37.79 37.65
C SER A 359 -29.58 -39.06 38.00
N VAL A 360 -29.64 -40.07 37.11
CA VAL A 360 -29.84 -41.51 37.46
C VAL A 360 -29.17 -42.44 36.41
N ARG A 361 -28.56 -43.54 36.87
CA ARG A 361 -27.97 -44.71 36.16
C ARG A 361 -28.87 -45.95 36.40
N PRO A 362 -28.97 -46.99 35.53
CA PRO A 362 -28.14 -48.20 35.73
C PRO A 362 -27.81 -49.10 34.47
N THR A 363 -26.65 -49.78 34.56
CA THR A 363 -26.26 -51.17 34.16
C THR A 363 -26.26 -51.76 32.71
N THR A 364 -25.03 -52.07 32.26
CA THR A 364 -24.45 -53.29 31.59
C THR A 364 -25.05 -53.92 30.32
N THR A 365 -24.25 -54.03 29.25
CA THR A 365 -23.51 -55.24 28.80
C THR A 365 -22.72 -54.98 27.50
N THR A 366 -21.52 -55.55 27.37
CA THR A 366 -20.71 -55.60 26.14
C THR A 366 -20.97 -56.93 25.40
N PRO A 367 -20.90 -56.97 24.06
CA PRO A 367 -19.87 -57.83 23.48
C PRO A 367 -19.17 -57.24 22.24
N THR A 368 -17.95 -57.70 22.06
CA THR A 368 -16.99 -57.43 20.99
C THR A 368 -17.43 -58.08 19.66
N THR A 369 -17.21 -57.41 18.52
CA THR A 369 -16.94 -58.08 17.23
C THR A 369 -16.04 -57.25 16.33
N THR A 370 -15.10 -57.94 15.69
CA THR A 370 -14.08 -57.44 14.76
C THR A 370 -14.57 -57.67 13.32
N SER A 371 -14.54 -56.67 12.43
CA SER A 371 -14.35 -56.92 10.99
C SER A 371 -14.07 -55.69 10.11
N ALA A 372 -12.96 -55.82 9.39
CA ALA A 372 -12.73 -55.54 7.96
C ALA A 372 -13.09 -54.17 7.33
N ARG A 373 -12.00 -53.49 6.98
CA ARG A 373 -11.78 -52.53 5.88
C ARG A 373 -12.66 -52.76 4.63
N ALA A 374 -13.34 -51.70 4.19
CA ALA A 374 -13.66 -51.45 2.79
C ALA A 374 -13.25 -50.01 2.46
N THR A 375 -12.26 -49.86 1.58
CA THR A 375 -11.73 -48.56 1.12
C THR A 375 -12.46 -48.21 -0.17
N THR A 376 -13.40 -47.28 -0.11
CA THR A 376 -14.02 -46.69 -1.29
C THR A 376 -13.41 -45.32 -1.50
N THR A 377 -12.48 -45.21 -2.45
CA THR A 377 -11.88 -43.94 -2.88
C THR A 377 -12.89 -43.20 -3.77
N THR A 378 -13.57 -42.21 -3.22
CA THR A 378 -14.30 -41.20 -4.01
C THR A 378 -13.28 -40.21 -4.59
N PRO A 379 -13.35 -39.84 -5.88
CA PRO A 379 -12.48 -38.81 -6.42
C PRO A 379 -12.87 -37.47 -5.81
N THR A 380 -11.96 -36.86 -5.05
CA THR A 380 -12.13 -35.49 -4.56
C THR A 380 -11.97 -34.54 -5.73
N THR A 381 -13.08 -33.99 -6.20
CA THR A 381 -13.10 -32.71 -6.92
C THR A 381 -12.35 -31.69 -6.06
N THR A 382 -11.25 -31.15 -6.59
CA THR A 382 -10.52 -30.05 -5.95
C THR A 382 -11.40 -28.81 -6.01
N THR A 383 -12.21 -28.60 -4.97
CA THR A 383 -12.85 -27.31 -4.71
C THR A 383 -11.73 -26.29 -4.54
N ALA A 384 -11.71 -25.28 -5.41
CA ALA A 384 -10.83 -24.13 -5.26
C ALA A 384 -10.91 -23.57 -3.84
N ALA A 385 -9.76 -23.26 -3.23
CA ALA A 385 -9.70 -22.70 -1.89
C ALA A 385 -10.59 -21.45 -1.80
N PRO A 386 -11.42 -21.30 -0.74
CA PRO A 386 -12.26 -20.12 -0.56
C PRO A 386 -11.37 -18.85 -0.49
N PRO A 387 -11.87 -17.69 -0.94
CA PRO A 387 -11.11 -16.45 -0.92
C PRO A 387 -10.65 -16.11 0.50
N ALA A 388 -9.46 -15.52 0.63
CA ALA A 388 -8.92 -15.07 1.90
C ALA A 388 -9.95 -14.18 2.62
N THR A 389 -10.42 -14.63 3.78
CA THR A 389 -11.36 -13.89 4.61
C THR A 389 -10.60 -12.96 5.56
N VAL A 390 -11.18 -11.82 5.92
CA VAL A 390 -10.56 -10.91 6.90
C VAL A 390 -10.83 -11.40 8.34
N PRO A 391 -10.01 -11.00 9.34
CA PRO A 391 -10.33 -11.17 10.74
C PRO A 391 -11.69 -10.57 11.11
N GLY A 392 -12.36 -11.15 12.09
CA GLY A 392 -13.59 -10.59 12.67
C GLY A 392 -13.33 -9.37 13.55
N VAL A 393 -14.40 -8.84 14.13
CA VAL A 393 -14.35 -7.70 15.06
C VAL A 393 -13.76 -8.10 16.41
N SER A 394 -12.84 -7.28 16.96
CA SER A 394 -12.39 -7.43 18.34
C SER A 394 -13.55 -7.21 19.31
N THR A 395 -13.65 -8.07 20.32
CA THR A 395 -14.75 -8.05 21.30
C THR A 395 -14.24 -7.68 22.69
N GLY A 396 -15.14 -7.38 23.63
CA GLY A 396 -14.76 -7.06 25.00
C GLY A 396 -13.81 -5.87 25.13
N VAL A 397 -13.86 -4.93 24.17
CA VAL A 397 -13.03 -3.72 24.18
C VAL A 397 -13.46 -2.86 25.36
N VAL A 398 -12.52 -2.48 26.21
CA VAL A 398 -12.76 -1.58 27.36
C VAL A 398 -11.63 -0.58 27.46
N ALA A 399 -11.99 0.69 27.60
CA ALA A 399 -11.09 1.78 28.01
C ALA A 399 -11.34 2.10 29.49
N ALA A 400 -10.28 2.24 30.27
CA ALA A 400 -10.34 2.60 31.68
C ALA A 400 -9.26 3.63 32.01
N THR A 401 -9.53 4.47 33.01
CA THR A 401 -8.53 5.38 33.57
C THR A 401 -7.33 4.59 34.07
N ASP A 402 -6.13 4.94 33.59
CA ASP A 402 -4.90 4.29 34.04
C ASP A 402 -4.52 4.82 35.43
N PRO A 403 -4.20 3.94 36.41
CA PRO A 403 -3.84 4.38 37.75
C PRO A 403 -2.55 5.21 37.82
N THR A 404 -1.63 5.03 36.87
CA THR A 404 -0.36 5.77 36.83
C THR A 404 -0.46 6.99 35.94
N ARG A 405 -0.83 6.84 34.66
CA ARG A 405 -0.99 7.95 33.70
C ARG A 405 -1.75 7.52 32.45
N GLY A 406 -2.74 8.31 32.05
CA GLY A 406 -3.44 8.14 30.76
C GLY A 406 -4.61 7.15 30.82
N ILE A 407 -4.75 6.32 29.80
CA ILE A 407 -5.86 5.36 29.62
C ILE A 407 -5.31 3.96 29.32
N ALA A 408 -5.84 2.96 30.02
CA ALA A 408 -5.57 1.55 29.80
C ALA A 408 -6.71 0.91 28.97
N LEU A 409 -6.33 0.22 27.91
CA LEU A 409 -7.21 -0.53 27.02
C LEU A 409 -7.02 -2.03 27.22
N ARG A 410 -8.12 -2.78 27.13
CA ARG A 410 -8.11 -4.24 27.02
C ARG A 410 -9.15 -4.71 26.01
N TRP A 411 -8.88 -5.81 25.34
CA TRP A 411 -9.82 -6.44 24.39
C TRP A 411 -9.54 -7.92 24.22
N THR A 412 -10.50 -8.61 23.61
CA THR A 412 -10.43 -10.02 23.22
C THR A 412 -10.28 -10.13 21.71
N ALA A 413 -9.39 -11.03 21.28
CA ALA A 413 -9.17 -11.36 19.88
C ALA A 413 -10.47 -11.85 19.20
N PRO A 414 -10.69 -11.56 17.91
CA PRO A 414 -11.81 -12.15 17.19
C PRO A 414 -11.61 -13.66 17.04
N VAL A 415 -12.71 -14.42 17.17
CA VAL A 415 -12.71 -15.88 16.94
C VAL A 415 -12.47 -16.19 15.46
N GLN A 416 -13.09 -15.41 14.57
CA GLN A 416 -12.82 -15.50 13.13
C GLN A 416 -11.47 -14.82 12.84
N THR A 417 -10.48 -15.62 12.47
CA THR A 417 -9.12 -15.12 12.22
C THR A 417 -8.88 -14.74 10.75
N GLY A 418 -9.79 -15.12 9.84
CA GLY A 418 -9.60 -14.88 8.41
C GLY A 418 -8.59 -15.84 7.76
N GLY A 419 -8.50 -17.08 8.27
CA GLY A 419 -7.67 -18.14 7.70
C GLY A 419 -6.22 -18.19 8.20
N THR A 420 -5.69 -17.12 8.80
CA THR A 420 -4.39 -17.12 9.49
C THR A 420 -4.51 -16.47 10.89
N PRO A 421 -3.67 -16.82 11.88
CA PRO A 421 -3.80 -16.28 13.23
C PRO A 421 -3.78 -14.74 13.29
N VAL A 422 -4.56 -14.15 14.21
CA VAL A 422 -4.46 -12.72 14.51
C VAL A 422 -3.14 -12.47 15.21
N SER A 423 -2.38 -11.49 14.71
CA SER A 423 -1.03 -11.22 15.20
C SER A 423 -0.81 -9.81 15.70
N ARG A 424 -1.62 -8.86 15.23
CA ARG A 424 -1.52 -7.48 15.64
C ARG A 424 -2.87 -6.77 15.63
N TYR A 425 -2.88 -5.63 16.30
CA TYR A 425 -4.04 -4.77 16.41
C TYR A 425 -3.66 -3.34 16.08
N VAL A 426 -4.47 -2.67 15.26
CA VAL A 426 -4.39 -1.23 15.10
C VAL A 426 -5.29 -0.59 16.13
N ILE A 427 -4.73 0.30 16.94
CA ILE A 427 -5.48 1.06 17.93
C ILE A 427 -5.73 2.45 17.39
N LEU A 428 -7.01 2.82 17.39
CA LEU A 428 -7.52 4.10 16.93
C LEU A 428 -7.88 4.96 18.15
N ARG A 429 -7.58 6.26 18.13
CA ARG A 429 -7.97 7.24 19.14
C ARG A 429 -8.58 8.50 18.52
N GLY A 430 -9.66 9.00 19.11
CA GLY A 430 -10.26 10.31 18.83
C GLY A 430 -10.41 11.17 20.09
N THR A 431 -10.51 12.49 19.92
CA THR A 431 -10.90 13.44 20.99
C THR A 431 -12.40 13.73 20.99
N ALA A 432 -13.13 13.21 20.01
CA ALA A 432 -14.58 13.26 19.88
C ALA A 432 -15.10 11.91 19.31
N PRO A 433 -16.37 11.54 19.57
CA PRO A 433 -16.96 10.31 19.04
C PRO A 433 -16.88 10.25 17.51
N GLY A 434 -16.54 9.10 16.95
CA GLY A 434 -16.48 8.84 15.51
C GLY A 434 -15.35 9.58 14.79
N LYS A 435 -14.38 10.15 15.54
CA LYS A 435 -13.22 10.88 14.99
C LYS A 435 -11.91 10.15 15.29
N GLU A 436 -11.96 8.83 15.44
CA GLU A 436 -10.79 8.03 15.76
C GLU A 436 -9.88 7.85 14.54
N VAL A 437 -8.62 8.23 14.73
CA VAL A 437 -7.51 8.00 13.80
C VAL A 437 -6.49 7.08 14.44
N THR A 438 -5.63 6.44 13.67
CA THR A 438 -4.64 5.50 14.22
C THR A 438 -3.71 6.19 15.20
N LEU A 439 -3.59 5.61 16.39
CA LEU A 439 -2.64 6.02 17.41
C LEU A 439 -1.42 5.08 17.44
N GLY A 440 -1.59 3.79 17.16
CA GLY A 440 -0.48 2.85 17.12
C GLY A 440 -0.87 1.44 16.72
N ILE A 441 0.13 0.56 16.60
CA ILE A 441 -0.03 -0.86 16.30
C ILE A 441 0.57 -1.67 17.45
N LEU A 442 -0.16 -2.66 17.94
CA LEU A 442 0.30 -3.60 18.96
C LEU A 442 0.40 -5.01 18.37
N THR A 443 1.58 -5.62 18.43
CA THR A 443 1.73 -7.07 18.22
C THR A 443 1.26 -7.80 19.46
N CYS A 444 0.23 -8.64 19.32
CA CYS A 444 -0.34 -9.43 20.39
C CYS A 444 -0.99 -10.69 19.83
N ARG A 445 -0.52 -11.86 20.26
CA ARG A 445 -0.97 -13.18 19.79
C ARG A 445 -1.75 -13.97 20.85
N THR A 446 -2.08 -13.33 21.97
CA THR A 446 -2.84 -13.93 23.05
C THR A 446 -4.35 -13.73 22.83
N PRO A 447 -5.21 -14.56 23.45
CA PRO A 447 -6.67 -14.39 23.36
C PRO A 447 -7.16 -13.03 23.88
N THR A 448 -6.44 -12.47 24.86
CA THR A 448 -6.69 -11.14 25.43
C THR A 448 -5.46 -10.27 25.30
N CYS A 449 -5.67 -9.02 24.91
CA CYS A 449 -4.61 -8.04 24.65
C CYS A 449 -4.88 -6.77 25.45
N ALA A 450 -3.81 -6.04 25.77
CA ALA A 450 -3.90 -4.79 26.51
C ALA A 450 -2.89 -3.76 25.99
N TRP A 451 -3.24 -2.49 26.10
CA TRP A 451 -2.39 -1.37 25.70
C TRP A 451 -2.60 -0.16 26.61
N ARG A 452 -1.58 0.68 26.78
CA ARG A 452 -1.64 1.89 27.60
C ARG A 452 -1.32 3.11 26.76
N ASP A 453 -2.29 4.01 26.62
CA ASP A 453 -2.07 5.34 26.07
C ASP A 453 -1.74 6.32 27.20
N THR A 454 -0.45 6.58 27.39
CA THR A 454 0.03 7.52 28.41
C THR A 454 -0.01 8.98 27.94
N SER A 455 -0.34 9.25 26.67
CA SER A 455 -0.26 10.58 26.07
C SER A 455 -1.51 11.44 26.31
N VAL A 456 -2.61 10.85 26.78
CA VAL A 456 -3.84 11.59 27.10
C VAL A 456 -3.63 12.49 28.31
N ALA A 457 -3.92 13.79 28.13
CA ALA A 457 -3.82 14.78 29.18
C ALA A 457 -4.80 14.48 30.33
N ARG A 458 -4.37 14.78 31.57
CA ARG A 458 -5.18 14.65 32.78
C ARG A 458 -6.54 15.33 32.63
N GLY A 459 -7.61 14.61 32.94
CA GLY A 459 -8.99 15.09 32.81
C GLY A 459 -9.55 15.10 31.39
N ALA A 460 -8.75 14.79 30.35
CA ALA A 460 -9.24 14.72 28.98
C ALA A 460 -9.95 13.38 28.72
N ARG A 461 -11.05 13.44 27.96
CA ARG A 461 -11.74 12.27 27.42
C ARG A 461 -11.10 11.86 26.10
N ALA A 462 -10.90 10.56 25.92
CA ALA A 462 -10.51 9.99 24.63
C ALA A 462 -11.44 8.83 24.26
N TYR A 463 -11.63 8.66 22.97
CA TYR A 463 -12.46 7.64 22.33
C TYR A 463 -11.56 6.67 21.59
N TYR A 464 -11.87 5.37 21.63
CA TYR A 464 -11.02 4.32 21.09
C TYR A 464 -11.80 3.26 20.34
N GLN A 465 -11.16 2.74 19.30
CA GLN A 465 -11.55 1.53 18.61
C GLN A 465 -10.31 0.66 18.39
N VAL A 466 -10.51 -0.64 18.22
CA VAL A 466 -9.45 -1.60 17.94
C VAL A 466 -9.79 -2.38 16.67
N VAL A 467 -8.79 -2.60 15.81
CA VAL A 467 -8.92 -3.38 14.58
C VAL A 467 -7.94 -4.54 14.61
N ALA A 468 -8.44 -5.76 14.44
CA ALA A 468 -7.60 -6.95 14.33
C ALA A 468 -6.96 -7.07 12.94
N VAL A 469 -5.70 -7.51 12.90
CA VAL A 469 -4.97 -7.81 11.66
C VAL A 469 -4.30 -9.18 11.83
N ASN A 470 -4.48 -10.05 10.84
CA ASN A 470 -3.88 -11.39 10.87
C ASN A 470 -2.50 -11.45 10.22
N ASP A 471 -1.89 -12.64 10.35
CA ASP A 471 -0.60 -12.95 9.76
C ASP A 471 -0.56 -12.81 8.25
N ALA A 472 -1.70 -12.94 7.55
CA ALA A 472 -1.83 -12.67 6.12
C ALA A 472 -1.93 -11.16 5.78
N ASN A 473 -1.74 -10.27 6.76
CA ASN A 473 -1.99 -8.82 6.65
C ASN A 473 -3.44 -8.46 6.28
N ALA A 474 -4.40 -9.37 6.42
CA ALA A 474 -5.81 -9.10 6.20
C ALA A 474 -6.40 -8.35 7.39
N VAL A 475 -7.29 -7.42 7.10
CA VAL A 475 -7.72 -6.37 8.02
C VAL A 475 -9.17 -6.53 8.39
N GLY A 476 -9.43 -6.69 9.69
CA GLY A 476 -10.79 -6.80 10.21
C GLY A 476 -11.53 -5.46 10.30
N PRO A 477 -12.82 -5.50 10.65
CA PRO A 477 -13.60 -4.30 10.93
C PRO A 477 -13.17 -3.61 12.24
N ARG A 478 -13.53 -2.33 12.39
CA ARG A 478 -13.37 -1.58 13.65
C ARG A 478 -14.29 -2.15 14.73
N SER A 479 -13.80 -2.24 15.96
CA SER A 479 -14.62 -2.55 17.13
C SER A 479 -15.69 -1.47 17.38
N PRO A 480 -16.71 -1.75 18.22
CA PRO A 480 -17.47 -0.70 18.86
C PRO A 480 -16.55 0.31 19.55
N GLU A 481 -16.95 1.58 19.50
CA GLU A 481 -16.22 2.67 20.14
C GLU A 481 -16.40 2.62 21.66
N VAL A 482 -15.31 2.84 22.39
CA VAL A 482 -15.31 2.99 23.85
C VAL A 482 -14.62 4.29 24.24
N SER A 483 -14.93 4.84 25.42
CA SER A 483 -14.26 6.05 25.89
C SER A 483 -13.95 6.01 27.38
N ALA A 484 -12.93 6.76 27.78
CA ALA A 484 -12.55 6.97 29.17
C ALA A 484 -11.97 8.37 29.38
N VAL A 485 -11.89 8.80 30.64
CA VAL A 485 -11.25 10.06 31.05
C VAL A 485 -9.93 9.72 31.74
N ALA A 486 -8.85 10.40 31.36
CA ALA A 486 -7.54 10.21 31.99
C ALA A 486 -7.50 10.84 33.39
N ARG A 487 -6.75 10.21 34.31
CA ARG A 487 -6.66 10.59 35.73
C ARG A 487 -6.02 11.94 35.96
#